data_AF-A0A183SWJ7-F1
#
_entry.id   AF-A0A183SWJ7-F1
#
_cell.length_a   1.000
_cell.length_b   1.000
_cell.length_c   1.000
_cell.angle_alpha   90.00
_cell.angle_beta   90.00
_cell.angle_gamma   90.00
#
_symmetry.space_group_name_H-M   'P 1'
#
loop_
_entity.id
_entity.type
_entity.pdbx_description
1 polymer ?
#
loop_
_entity_poly.entity_id
_entity_poly.type
_entity_poly.pdbx_seq_one_letter_code
_entity_poly.pdbx_strand_id
1 'polypeptide(L)'
;MDCQTGARAAESDGRTQLFERLAARDAARKAELLQKRRERQRQNGEMSNREITLPPLNFRPTASTTVVDSAPTNVNFMANTPANFLENLSRAKNDVLHRLSELGAADSRGDIQLPTPDKTKALDEILSQIEELQRWFSESSAHLKPFHIEQARLELDELKSKFQESREALFPKKKFAFGSKASKTNRKAPTVNTSHKSTVTTQKVTLEQHQHRIKLSEPPPKYSLSDLSDRPNLRLPARGEPEDALLGQSIYLSNLEHCVIYIEGVAGNLMAHGLRGCTVYAQPVASSILLQDCVDCHFVLACRQLRVHQTLNTRLDIFVASPPIIEDSMNLRLAPYPLGAAHSERFALALLTANLADISNHWCYVQDFSCPTLLPTEAAVNNLSSPDSAMVPNSPNWSLVPETEFIQVDIPRCPES
;
A
#
# COMPACT_ATOMS: atom_id res chain seq x y z
N MET A 1 -46.88 54.75 -17.98
CA MET A 1 -46.16 54.03 -16.92
C MET A 1 -45.07 53.22 -17.60
N ASP A 2 -43.97 53.83 -18.05
CA ASP A 2 -42.91 53.07 -18.74
C ASP A 2 -41.56 53.71 -18.43
N CYS A 3 -40.93 53.29 -17.33
CA CYS A 3 -39.55 53.64 -17.01
C CYS A 3 -38.79 52.57 -16.22
N GLN A 4 -39.38 51.40 -15.93
CA GLN A 4 -38.76 50.38 -15.06
C GLN A 4 -38.16 49.18 -15.80
N THR A 5 -38.38 49.02 -17.11
CA THR A 5 -37.90 47.88 -17.89
C THR A 5 -36.47 48.03 -18.43
N GLY A 6 -35.96 49.25 -18.58
CA GLY A 6 -34.59 49.50 -19.07
C GLY A 6 -33.48 49.25 -18.03
N ALA A 7 -33.75 49.46 -16.74
CA ALA A 7 -32.74 49.38 -15.68
C ALA A 7 -32.33 47.92 -15.33
N ARG A 8 -33.28 46.98 -15.38
CA ARG A 8 -33.01 45.55 -15.05
C ARG A 8 -32.18 44.83 -16.11
N ALA A 9 -32.29 45.22 -17.38
CA ALA A 9 -31.49 44.64 -18.46
C ALA A 9 -30.01 45.09 -18.36
N ALA A 10 -29.77 46.36 -18.03
CA ALA A 10 -28.42 46.91 -17.88
C ALA A 10 -27.66 46.35 -16.65
N GLU A 11 -28.35 46.10 -15.52
CA GLU A 11 -27.73 45.47 -14.34
C GLU A 11 -27.38 43.98 -14.56
N SER A 12 -28.23 43.26 -15.30
CA SER A 12 -28.00 41.86 -15.70
C SER A 12 -26.75 41.72 -16.58
N ASP A 13 -26.60 42.62 -17.56
CA ASP A 13 -25.49 42.63 -18.50
C ASP A 13 -24.16 42.99 -17.81
N GLY A 14 -24.18 43.98 -16.91
CA GLY A 14 -23.02 44.34 -16.09
C GLY A 14 -22.53 43.23 -15.16
N ARG A 15 -23.45 42.41 -14.62
CA ARG A 15 -23.10 41.27 -13.76
C ARG A 15 -22.45 40.13 -14.55
N THR A 16 -22.94 39.86 -15.76
CA THR A 16 -22.36 38.85 -16.66
C THR A 16 -20.94 39.25 -17.11
N GLN A 17 -20.76 40.53 -17.47
CA GLN A 17 -19.44 41.07 -17.83
C GLN A 17 -18.45 41.04 -16.65
N LEU A 18 -18.93 41.20 -15.40
CA LEU A 18 -18.10 41.08 -14.21
C LEU A 18 -17.63 39.63 -13.98
N PHE A 19 -18.52 38.64 -14.14
CA PHE A 19 -18.16 37.23 -14.01
C PHE A 19 -17.17 36.77 -15.09
N GLU A 20 -17.34 37.24 -16.31
CA GLU A 20 -16.42 36.94 -17.41
C GLU A 20 -15.02 37.53 -17.16
N ARG A 21 -14.94 38.76 -16.63
CA ARG A 21 -13.68 39.37 -16.21
C ARG A 21 -13.00 38.63 -15.05
N LEU A 22 -13.77 38.11 -14.09
CA LEU A 22 -13.24 37.31 -12.99
C LEU A 22 -12.72 35.95 -13.49
N ALA A 23 -13.47 35.28 -14.37
CA ALA A 23 -13.05 34.03 -14.99
C ALA A 23 -11.77 34.20 -15.83
N ALA A 24 -11.67 35.30 -16.59
CA ALA A 24 -10.46 35.62 -17.35
C ALA A 24 -9.25 35.85 -16.44
N ARG A 25 -9.44 36.50 -15.28
CA ARG A 25 -8.35 36.74 -14.32
C ARG A 25 -7.88 35.47 -13.63
N ASP A 26 -8.79 34.56 -13.30
CA ASP A 26 -8.46 33.26 -12.72
C ASP A 26 -7.79 32.34 -13.75
N ALA A 27 -8.22 32.38 -15.00
CA ALA A 27 -7.56 31.68 -16.10
C ALA A 27 -6.11 32.19 -16.31
N ALA A 28 -5.90 33.51 -16.28
CA ALA A 28 -4.57 34.10 -16.38
C ALA A 28 -3.66 33.68 -15.21
N ARG A 29 -4.19 33.65 -13.98
CA ARG A 29 -3.44 33.21 -12.78
C ARG A 29 -3.06 31.72 -12.86
N LYS A 30 -3.96 30.88 -13.38
CA LYS A 30 -3.72 29.45 -13.59
C LYS A 30 -2.68 29.21 -14.69
N ALA A 31 -2.71 30.01 -15.76
CA ALA A 31 -1.72 29.98 -16.83
C ALA A 31 -0.32 30.39 -16.33
N GLU A 32 -0.22 31.44 -15.51
CA GLU A 32 1.05 31.87 -14.90
C GLU A 32 1.65 30.78 -13.99
N LEU A 33 0.82 30.11 -13.19
CA LEU A 33 1.24 28.98 -12.35
C LEU A 33 1.74 27.79 -13.18
N LEU A 34 1.08 27.48 -14.29
CA LEU A 34 1.52 26.45 -15.22
C LEU A 34 2.84 26.81 -15.90
N GLN A 35 3.04 28.08 -16.24
CA GLN A 35 4.28 28.56 -16.83
C GLN A 35 5.45 28.49 -15.82
N LYS A 36 5.24 28.95 -14.58
CA LYS A 36 6.22 28.79 -13.48
C LYS A 36 6.52 27.31 -13.19
N ARG A 37 5.53 26.41 -13.30
CA ARG A 37 5.72 24.97 -13.12
C ARG A 37 6.52 24.35 -14.27
N ARG A 38 6.26 24.76 -15.52
CA ARG A 38 7.03 24.36 -16.71
C ARG A 38 8.49 24.84 -16.63
N GLU A 39 8.71 26.05 -16.11
CA GLU A 39 10.05 26.62 -15.95
C GLU A 39 10.85 25.90 -14.85
N ARG A 40 10.21 25.54 -13.73
CA ARG A 40 10.78 24.63 -12.71
C ARG A 40 11.07 23.23 -13.27
N GLN A 41 10.20 22.70 -14.12
CA GLN A 41 10.41 21.41 -14.79
C GLN A 41 11.57 21.47 -15.79
N ARG A 42 11.77 22.59 -16.50
CA ARG A 42 12.95 22.81 -17.36
C ARG A 42 14.24 22.86 -16.55
N GLN A 43 14.26 23.61 -15.44
CA GLN A 43 15.43 23.67 -14.55
C GLN A 43 15.77 22.30 -13.94
N ASN A 44 14.77 21.48 -13.60
CA ASN A 44 14.99 20.10 -13.16
C ASN A 44 15.40 19.15 -14.30
N GLY A 45 14.93 19.39 -15.53
CA GLY A 45 15.24 18.56 -16.71
C GLY A 45 16.66 18.77 -17.25
N GLU A 46 17.22 19.98 -17.13
CA GLU A 46 18.61 20.28 -17.55
C GLU A 46 19.67 19.56 -16.68
N MET A 47 19.30 19.01 -15.52
CA MET A 47 20.16 18.20 -14.64
C MET A 47 20.15 16.69 -14.97
N SER A 48 19.24 16.21 -15.83
CA SER A 48 18.86 14.78 -15.89
C SER A 48 19.64 13.91 -16.89
N ASN A 49 20.66 14.41 -17.58
CA ASN A 49 21.38 13.63 -18.60
C ASN A 49 22.76 13.13 -18.16
N ARG A 50 22.99 12.99 -16.84
CA ARG A 50 24.13 12.28 -16.27
C ARG A 50 23.61 11.08 -15.48
N GLU A 51 24.07 9.89 -15.82
CA GLU A 51 23.79 8.65 -15.08
C GLU A 51 24.24 8.84 -13.62
N ILE A 52 23.27 8.96 -12.70
CA ILE A 52 23.55 9.22 -11.28
C ILE A 52 24.07 7.92 -10.67
N THR A 53 25.37 7.89 -10.37
CA THR A 53 25.99 6.79 -9.60
C THR A 53 25.88 7.12 -8.11
N LEU A 54 25.38 6.18 -7.32
CA LEU A 54 25.26 6.32 -5.87
C LEU A 54 26.64 6.22 -5.17
N PRO A 55 26.75 6.69 -3.91
CA PRO A 55 27.93 6.44 -3.07
C PRO A 55 28.27 4.94 -3.02
N PRO A 56 29.56 4.56 -3.02
CA PRO A 56 29.95 3.15 -3.04
C PRO A 56 29.45 2.42 -1.79
N LEU A 57 28.83 1.27 -2.01
CA LEU A 57 28.47 0.34 -0.93
C LEU A 57 29.71 -0.49 -0.57
N ASN A 58 30.37 -0.20 0.56
CA ASN A 58 31.52 -0.97 1.03
C ASN A 58 31.09 -2.22 1.81
N PHE A 59 30.21 -3.02 1.21
CA PHE A 59 29.77 -4.27 1.80
C PHE A 59 30.74 -5.39 1.37
N ARG A 60 31.38 -6.05 2.35
CA ARG A 60 32.21 -7.24 2.10
C ARG A 60 31.38 -8.50 2.33
N PRO A 61 30.98 -9.24 1.28
CA PRO A 61 30.45 -10.58 1.46
C PRO A 61 31.60 -11.51 1.88
N THR A 62 31.37 -12.35 2.89
CA THR A 62 32.37 -13.33 3.32
C THR A 62 32.24 -14.61 2.52
N ALA A 63 33.34 -15.05 1.89
CA ALA A 63 33.45 -16.42 1.41
C ALA A 63 33.39 -17.37 2.61
N SER A 64 32.47 -18.34 2.57
CA SER A 64 32.33 -19.35 3.61
C SER A 64 33.66 -20.09 3.81
N THR A 65 34.26 -19.98 4.99
CA THR A 65 35.40 -20.81 5.38
C THR A 65 34.85 -22.07 6.03
N THR A 66 34.27 -22.95 5.20
CA THR A 66 34.01 -24.34 5.58
C THR A 66 34.62 -25.24 4.53
N VAL A 67 35.55 -26.09 4.97
CA VAL A 67 36.24 -27.09 4.16
C VAL A 67 35.27 -28.24 3.88
N VAL A 68 34.33 -28.08 2.95
CA VAL A 68 33.71 -29.17 2.17
C VAL A 68 33.12 -28.54 0.90
N ASP A 69 33.46 -29.10 -0.27
CA ASP A 69 32.96 -28.77 -1.61
C ASP A 69 31.55 -28.14 -1.66
N SER A 70 31.49 -26.83 -1.79
CA SER A 70 30.37 -26.11 -2.43
C SER A 70 30.84 -24.72 -2.86
N ALA A 71 30.45 -24.31 -4.07
CA ALA A 71 30.93 -23.10 -4.73
C ALA A 71 30.66 -21.83 -3.90
N PRO A 72 31.53 -20.80 -3.95
CA PRO A 72 31.35 -19.58 -3.18
C PRO A 72 30.11 -18.81 -3.68
N THR A 73 29.13 -18.62 -2.80
CA THR A 73 27.98 -17.74 -3.05
C THR A 73 28.44 -16.30 -3.03
N ASN A 74 29.00 -15.82 -4.16
CA ASN A 74 29.39 -14.43 -4.31
C ASN A 74 28.11 -13.57 -4.39
N VAL A 75 27.88 -12.68 -3.43
CA VAL A 75 26.74 -11.74 -3.48
C VAL A 75 27.00 -10.77 -4.63
N ASN A 76 26.46 -11.08 -5.80
CA ASN A 76 26.66 -10.29 -7.01
C ASN A 76 25.78 -9.03 -6.94
N PHE A 77 26.33 -7.90 -6.49
CA PHE A 77 25.61 -6.63 -6.47
C PHE A 77 25.39 -6.09 -7.88
N MET A 78 24.22 -5.49 -8.13
CA MET A 78 23.93 -4.82 -9.39
C MET A 78 24.61 -3.45 -9.46
N ALA A 79 24.56 -2.80 -10.62
CA ALA A 79 25.08 -1.44 -10.81
C ALA A 79 24.54 -0.50 -9.73
N ASN A 80 25.43 0.26 -9.09
CA ASN A 80 25.14 1.11 -7.94
C ASN A 80 24.41 2.40 -8.34
N THR A 81 23.14 2.25 -8.70
CA THR A 81 22.26 3.31 -9.21
C THR A 81 20.99 3.40 -8.37
N PRO A 82 20.27 4.55 -8.37
CA PRO A 82 19.00 4.70 -7.65
C PRO A 82 17.92 3.66 -8.01
N ALA A 83 17.96 3.14 -9.24
CA ALA A 83 17.02 2.13 -9.73
C ALA A 83 17.24 0.75 -9.08
N ASN A 84 18.49 0.37 -8.82
CA ASN A 84 18.85 -0.92 -8.24
C ASN A 84 19.06 -0.84 -6.71
N PHE A 85 18.78 0.30 -6.08
CA PHE A 85 19.07 0.53 -4.67
C PHE A 85 18.37 -0.49 -3.75
N LEU A 86 17.06 -0.68 -3.91
CA LEU A 86 16.29 -1.62 -3.07
C LEU A 86 16.72 -3.07 -3.29
N GLU A 87 17.05 -3.43 -4.54
CA GLU A 87 17.55 -4.77 -4.87
C GLU A 87 18.91 -5.04 -4.20
N ASN A 88 19.83 -4.07 -4.26
CA ASN A 88 21.13 -4.16 -3.58
C ASN A 88 20.98 -4.18 -2.05
N LEU A 89 20.05 -3.40 -1.49
CA LEU A 89 19.74 -3.40 -0.05
C LEU A 89 19.17 -4.75 0.40
N SER A 90 18.21 -5.29 -0.34
CA SER A 90 17.60 -6.61 -0.09
C SER A 90 18.65 -7.72 -0.14
N ARG A 91 19.56 -7.71 -1.12
CA ARG A 91 20.68 -8.65 -1.20
C ARG A 91 21.60 -8.57 0.02
N ALA A 92 22.00 -7.37 0.42
CA ALA A 92 22.84 -7.18 1.60
C ALA A 92 22.12 -7.59 2.89
N LYS A 93 20.83 -7.26 3.02
CA LYS A 93 19.97 -7.69 4.13
C LYS A 93 19.92 -9.21 4.23
N ASN A 94 19.69 -9.90 3.12
CA ASN A 94 19.62 -11.37 3.10
C ASN A 94 20.96 -12.02 3.47
N ASP A 95 22.09 -11.45 3.05
CA ASP A 95 23.43 -11.89 3.47
C ASP A 95 23.62 -11.75 4.99
N VAL A 96 23.28 -10.59 5.56
CA VAL A 96 23.36 -10.36 7.01
C VAL A 96 22.45 -11.32 7.78
N LEU A 97 21.23 -11.54 7.30
CA LEU A 97 20.28 -12.49 7.92
C LEU A 97 20.78 -13.93 7.86
N HIS A 98 21.40 -14.33 6.75
CA HIS A 98 22.03 -15.64 6.63
C HIS A 98 23.15 -15.81 7.66
N ARG A 99 24.04 -14.81 7.80
CA ARG A 99 25.12 -14.82 8.81
C ARG A 99 24.59 -14.91 10.23
N LEU A 100 23.52 -14.18 10.55
CA LEU A 100 22.86 -14.25 11.85
C LEU A 100 22.28 -15.65 12.12
N SER A 101 21.67 -16.26 11.10
CA SER A 101 21.14 -17.62 11.20
C SER A 101 22.24 -18.67 11.37
N GLU A 102 23.34 -18.56 10.64
CA GLU A 102 24.52 -19.44 10.79
C GLU A 102 25.12 -19.36 12.19
N LEU A 103 25.25 -18.16 12.75
CA LEU A 103 25.72 -17.96 14.13
C LEU A 103 24.78 -18.58 15.17
N GLY A 104 23.46 -18.48 14.98
CA GLY A 104 22.47 -19.13 15.84
C GLY A 104 22.44 -20.66 15.69
N ALA A 105 22.64 -21.16 14.48
CA ALA A 105 22.68 -22.60 14.18
C ALA A 105 23.94 -23.27 14.74
N ALA A 106 25.09 -22.59 14.68
CA ALA A 106 26.33 -23.04 15.30
C ALA A 106 26.19 -23.16 16.84
N ASP A 107 25.42 -22.28 17.47
CA ASP A 107 25.15 -22.36 18.92
C ASP A 107 24.22 -23.54 19.28
N SER A 108 23.23 -23.83 18.42
CA SER A 108 22.22 -24.86 18.66
C SER A 108 22.73 -26.30 18.47
N ARG A 109 23.77 -26.51 17.65
CA ARG A 109 24.31 -27.85 17.33
C ARG A 109 25.33 -28.37 18.34
N GLY A 110 25.82 -27.55 19.28
CA GLY A 110 26.82 -27.95 20.25
C GLY A 110 28.19 -28.34 19.67
N ASP A 111 28.34 -28.26 18.35
CA ASP A 111 29.58 -28.53 17.65
C ASP A 111 30.44 -27.27 17.64
N ILE A 112 31.55 -27.37 18.37
CA ILE A 112 32.57 -26.34 18.55
C ILE A 112 32.08 -25.22 19.47
N GLN A 113 32.58 -25.24 20.72
CA GLN A 113 32.62 -24.04 21.55
C GLN A 113 33.47 -23.00 20.82
N LEU A 114 32.88 -22.24 19.89
CA LEU A 114 33.45 -20.97 19.46
C LEU A 114 33.65 -20.17 20.76
N PRO A 115 34.89 -19.82 21.11
CA PRO A 115 35.17 -19.04 22.31
C PRO A 115 34.24 -17.82 22.32
N THR A 116 33.69 -17.48 23.49
CA THR A 116 32.91 -16.26 23.69
C THR A 116 33.47 -15.02 22.95
N PRO A 117 34.80 -14.77 22.92
CA PRO A 117 35.36 -13.66 22.15
C PRO A 117 35.14 -13.74 20.63
N ASP A 118 35.10 -14.93 20.04
CA ASP A 118 34.92 -15.08 18.59
C ASP A 118 33.44 -14.91 18.18
N LYS A 119 32.50 -15.29 19.05
CA LYS A 119 31.07 -14.95 18.88
C LYS A 119 30.83 -13.45 18.97
N THR A 120 31.49 -12.77 19.92
CA THR A 120 31.42 -11.31 20.04
C THR A 120 32.00 -10.62 18.81
N LYS A 121 33.18 -11.05 18.32
CA LYS A 121 33.77 -10.52 17.08
C LYS A 121 32.83 -10.68 15.88
N ALA A 122 32.22 -11.85 15.71
CA ALA A 122 31.30 -12.09 14.59
C ALA A 122 30.04 -11.20 14.66
N LEU A 123 29.51 -10.96 15.87
CA LEU A 123 28.41 -10.01 16.06
C LEU A 123 28.85 -8.56 15.84
N ASP A 124 30.06 -8.17 16.25
CA ASP A 124 30.61 -6.84 16.02
C ASP A 124 30.83 -6.58 14.52
N GLU A 125 31.26 -7.60 13.76
CA GLU A 125 31.36 -7.52 12.29
C GLU A 125 29.99 -7.34 11.63
N ILE A 126 28.97 -8.06 12.10
CA ILE A 126 27.60 -7.90 11.58
C ILE A 126 27.04 -6.52 11.93
N LEU A 127 27.29 -6.03 13.16
CA LEU A 127 26.91 -4.67 13.56
C LEU A 127 27.56 -3.64 12.63
N SER A 128 28.86 -3.79 12.34
CA SER A 128 29.58 -2.91 11.42
C SER A 128 28.98 -2.92 10.01
N GLN A 129 28.52 -4.08 9.51
CA GLN A 129 27.82 -4.16 8.23
C GLN A 129 26.46 -3.45 8.25
N ILE A 130 25.68 -3.58 9.33
CA ILE A 130 24.40 -2.87 9.49
C ILE A 130 24.62 -1.35 9.54
N GLU A 131 25.67 -0.90 10.23
CA GLU A 131 26.06 0.51 10.28
C GLU A 131 26.49 1.04 8.91
N GLU A 132 27.24 0.26 8.12
CA GLU A 132 27.60 0.63 6.75
C GLU A 132 26.37 0.70 5.83
N LEU A 133 25.40 -0.22 5.97
CA LEU A 133 24.14 -0.14 5.22
C LEU A 133 23.31 1.09 5.60
N GLN A 134 23.29 1.45 6.89
CA GLN A 134 22.62 2.67 7.35
C GLN A 134 23.32 3.94 6.84
N ARG A 135 24.65 3.93 6.82
CA ARG A 135 25.46 5.02 6.23
C ARG A 135 25.15 5.15 4.74
N TRP A 136 25.23 4.05 3.99
CA TRP A 136 24.97 4.01 2.56
C TRP A 136 23.55 4.48 2.22
N PHE A 137 22.56 4.07 3.00
CA PHE A 137 21.19 4.59 2.90
C PHE A 137 21.12 6.10 3.13
N SER A 138 21.76 6.60 4.18
CA SER A 138 21.73 8.03 4.52
C SER A 138 22.36 8.88 3.42
N GLU A 139 23.51 8.46 2.88
CA GLU A 139 24.21 9.15 1.79
C GLU A 139 23.48 9.00 0.44
N SER A 140 22.79 7.89 0.22
CA SER A 140 22.02 7.66 -1.01
C SER A 140 20.65 8.34 -0.99
N SER A 141 20.07 8.61 0.19
CA SER A 141 18.69 9.08 0.38
C SER A 141 18.32 10.31 -0.45
N ALA A 142 19.25 11.24 -0.69
CA ALA A 142 19.02 12.44 -1.50
C ALA A 142 18.69 12.14 -2.97
N HIS A 143 19.06 10.95 -3.47
CA HIS A 143 18.88 10.51 -4.85
C HIS A 143 17.77 9.46 -4.99
N LEU A 144 17.12 9.08 -3.88
CA LEU A 144 16.09 8.04 -3.83
C LEU A 144 14.68 8.66 -3.84
N LYS A 145 13.72 7.90 -4.36
CA LYS A 145 12.30 8.26 -4.31
C LYS A 145 11.78 8.09 -2.86
N PRO A 146 10.75 8.86 -2.42
CA PRO A 146 10.16 8.72 -1.09
C PRO A 146 9.77 7.28 -0.73
N PHE A 147 9.23 6.50 -1.69
CA PHE A 147 8.96 5.08 -1.51
C PHE A 147 10.21 4.25 -1.20
N HIS A 148 11.30 4.43 -1.98
CA HIS A 148 12.57 3.75 -1.71
C HIS A 148 13.13 4.15 -0.33
N ILE A 149 12.89 5.39 0.10
CA ILE A 149 13.32 5.87 1.41
C ILE A 149 12.55 5.17 2.54
N GLU A 150 11.22 5.12 2.47
CA GLU A 150 10.39 4.45 3.47
C GLU A 150 10.62 2.93 3.49
N GLN A 151 10.68 2.29 2.31
CA GLN A 151 10.95 0.85 2.21
C GLN A 151 12.32 0.49 2.79
N ALA A 152 13.36 1.25 2.46
CA ALA A 152 14.70 1.01 3.00
C ALA A 152 14.78 1.25 4.50
N ARG A 153 14.04 2.22 5.03
CA ARG A 153 13.91 2.46 6.47
C ARG A 153 13.27 1.26 7.17
N LEU A 154 12.16 0.75 6.64
CA LEU A 154 11.49 -0.44 7.17
C LEU A 154 12.42 -1.67 7.14
N GLU A 155 13.14 -1.89 6.04
CA GLU A 155 14.08 -3.01 5.93
C GLU A 155 15.26 -2.92 6.89
N LEU A 156 15.81 -1.72 7.11
CA LEU A 156 16.88 -1.48 8.09
C LEU A 156 16.39 -1.64 9.53
N ASP A 157 15.18 -1.19 9.84
CA ASP A 157 14.57 -1.34 11.17
C ASP A 157 14.28 -2.82 11.47
N GLU A 158 13.79 -3.59 10.50
CA GLU A 158 13.61 -5.04 10.62
C GLU A 158 14.96 -5.75 10.85
N LEU A 159 15.99 -5.38 10.09
CA LEU A 159 17.34 -5.95 10.21
C LEU A 159 17.94 -5.69 11.60
N LYS A 160 17.75 -4.49 12.16
CA LYS A 160 18.15 -4.15 13.53
C LYS A 160 17.39 -4.93 14.59
N SER A 161 16.09 -5.15 14.40
CA SER A 161 15.29 -5.99 15.32
C SER A 161 15.81 -7.42 15.35
N LYS A 162 16.00 -8.03 14.18
CA LYS A 162 16.52 -9.40 14.06
C LYS A 162 17.95 -9.55 14.60
N PHE A 163 18.80 -8.54 14.43
CA PHE A 163 20.11 -8.49 15.07
C PHE A 163 20.00 -8.48 16.60
N GLN A 164 19.12 -7.64 17.16
CA GLN A 164 18.92 -7.57 18.61
C GLN A 164 18.38 -8.88 19.19
N GLU A 165 17.40 -9.49 18.53
CA GLU A 165 16.85 -10.80 18.90
C GLU A 165 17.94 -11.87 18.90
N SER A 166 18.76 -11.93 17.84
CA SER A 166 19.89 -12.88 17.75
C SER A 166 20.93 -12.63 18.83
N ARG A 167 21.23 -11.36 19.14
CA ARG A 167 22.15 -11.00 20.22
C ARG A 167 21.63 -11.42 21.60
N GLU A 168 20.34 -11.24 21.86
CA GLU A 168 19.70 -11.66 23.11
C GLU A 168 19.59 -13.17 23.24
N ALA A 169 19.39 -13.89 22.13
CA ALA A 169 19.41 -15.34 22.10
C ALA A 169 20.81 -15.91 22.43
N LEU A 170 21.86 -15.32 21.86
CA LEU A 170 23.25 -15.73 22.10
C LEU A 170 23.79 -15.27 23.47
N PHE A 171 23.30 -14.15 23.99
CA PHE A 171 23.68 -13.60 25.29
C PHE A 171 22.43 -13.27 26.13
N PRO A 172 21.71 -14.29 26.64
CA PRO A 172 20.54 -14.06 27.47
C PRO A 172 20.97 -13.36 28.76
N LYS A 173 20.56 -12.10 28.91
CA LYS A 173 20.84 -11.34 30.13
C LYS A 173 20.16 -12.06 31.29
N LYS A 174 20.95 -12.51 32.28
CA LYS A 174 20.41 -12.96 33.57
C LYS A 174 19.66 -11.78 34.18
N LYS A 175 18.33 -11.82 34.15
CA LYS A 175 17.52 -10.91 34.96
C LYS A 175 17.89 -11.20 36.41
N PHE A 176 18.50 -10.23 37.09
CA PHE A 176 18.75 -10.29 38.52
C PHE A 176 17.41 -10.53 39.23
N ALA A 177 17.16 -11.79 39.59
CA ALA A 177 16.09 -12.14 40.49
C ALA A 177 16.56 -11.75 41.90
N PHE A 178 16.16 -10.56 42.36
CA PHE A 178 16.18 -10.27 43.79
C PHE A 178 15.20 -11.24 44.45
N GLY A 179 15.72 -12.35 44.99
CA GLY A 179 14.94 -13.32 45.73
C GLY A 179 14.45 -12.71 47.04
N SER A 180 13.14 -12.46 47.15
CA SER A 180 12.51 -12.23 48.45
C SER A 180 12.13 -13.58 49.08
N LYS A 181 12.86 -13.97 50.13
CA LYS A 181 12.39 -14.99 51.08
C LYS A 181 11.51 -14.32 52.13
N ALA A 182 10.36 -14.94 52.35
CA ALA A 182 9.27 -14.50 53.21
C ALA A 182 9.61 -14.44 54.72
N SER A 183 8.88 -13.59 55.45
CA SER A 183 8.39 -13.92 56.81
C SER A 183 7.08 -13.19 57.12
N LYS A 184 6.22 -13.88 57.87
CA LYS A 184 4.80 -13.62 58.16
C LYS A 184 4.58 -12.72 59.39
N THR A 185 3.46 -11.97 59.36
CA THR A 185 2.58 -11.50 60.48
C THR A 185 3.21 -10.57 61.55
N ASN A 186 2.59 -9.50 62.10
CA ASN A 186 1.20 -9.28 62.53
C ASN A 186 1.00 -7.79 62.97
N ARG A 187 -0.25 -7.27 62.89
CA ARG A 187 -0.92 -6.20 63.69
C ARG A 187 -0.65 -4.68 63.50
N LYS A 188 -1.78 -4.01 63.19
CA LYS A 188 -2.40 -2.75 63.71
C LYS A 188 -1.76 -1.37 63.46
N ALA A 189 -2.62 -0.46 62.96
CA ALA A 189 -2.46 1.01 62.80
C ALA A 189 -2.36 1.76 64.17
N PRO A 190 -1.93 3.04 64.26
CA PRO A 190 -2.72 4.20 63.77
C PRO A 190 -1.93 5.43 63.19
N THR A 191 -2.62 6.14 62.29
CA THR A 191 -2.86 7.59 62.10
C THR A 191 -1.86 8.73 62.49
N VAL A 192 -1.77 9.74 61.58
CA VAL A 192 -1.67 11.23 61.74
C VAL A 192 -0.31 11.98 61.57
N ASN A 193 -0.29 12.79 60.49
CA ASN A 193 0.19 14.17 60.22
C ASN A 193 1.65 14.61 59.91
N THR A 194 1.68 15.47 58.87
CA THR A 194 2.49 16.70 58.63
C THR A 194 4.00 16.55 58.39
N SER A 195 4.69 17.31 57.54
CA SER A 195 4.42 18.30 56.49
C SER A 195 5.78 18.68 55.87
N HIS A 196 5.72 19.37 54.72
CA HIS A 196 6.77 20.15 54.04
C HIS A 196 7.75 19.44 53.11
N LYS A 197 8.25 20.01 52.00
CA LYS A 197 7.83 21.03 51.01
C LYS A 197 9.03 21.13 50.06
N SER A 198 8.76 21.19 48.75
CA SER A 198 9.46 21.96 47.69
C SER A 198 9.67 21.11 46.43
N THR A 199 8.80 21.21 45.41
CA THR A 199 8.93 22.09 44.23
C THR A 199 10.28 22.01 43.53
N VAL A 200 10.32 21.37 42.34
CA VAL A 200 10.64 22.04 41.07
C VAL A 200 9.91 21.32 39.94
N THR A 201 9.14 22.09 39.20
CA THR A 201 8.42 21.78 37.96
C THR A 201 9.42 21.55 36.82
N THR A 202 9.28 20.46 36.07
CA THR A 202 9.80 20.42 34.70
C THR A 202 8.80 19.64 33.84
N GLN A 203 8.12 20.38 32.98
CA GLN A 203 7.16 19.91 32.01
C GLN A 203 7.86 18.97 31.02
N LYS A 204 7.48 17.70 31.01
CA LYS A 204 7.74 16.80 29.86
C LYS A 204 6.60 17.01 28.88
N VAL A 205 6.89 17.72 27.80
CA VAL A 205 6.13 17.67 26.56
C VAL A 205 6.33 16.27 25.99
N THR A 206 5.33 15.42 26.14
CA THR A 206 5.29 14.13 25.45
C THR A 206 4.86 14.41 24.01
N LEU A 207 5.78 14.27 23.05
CA LEU A 207 5.41 14.16 21.65
C LEU A 207 4.67 12.83 21.46
N GLU A 208 3.35 12.92 21.29
CA GLU A 208 2.54 11.77 20.86
C GLU A 208 2.86 11.45 19.40
N GLN A 209 3.63 10.38 19.21
CA GLN A 209 3.74 9.66 17.96
C GLN A 209 2.34 9.12 17.60
N HIS A 210 1.64 9.82 16.71
CA HIS A 210 0.44 9.32 16.06
C HIS A 210 0.81 8.19 15.09
N GLN A 211 1.10 7.00 15.64
CA GLN A 211 0.85 5.77 14.91
C GLN A 211 -0.66 5.59 14.89
N HIS A 212 -1.28 5.77 13.73
CA HIS A 212 -2.70 5.52 13.50
C HIS A 212 -2.95 4.01 13.52
N ARG A 213 -2.82 3.40 14.70
CA ARG A 213 -3.33 2.07 14.98
C ARG A 213 -4.81 2.26 15.24
N ILE A 214 -5.65 1.97 14.24
CA ILE A 214 -7.11 1.98 14.42
C ILE A 214 -7.41 1.05 15.60
N LYS A 215 -7.83 1.65 16.73
CA LYS A 215 -8.40 0.91 17.84
C LYS A 215 -9.81 0.52 17.43
N LEU A 216 -9.99 -0.72 16.96
CA LEU A 216 -11.33 -1.32 16.84
C LEU A 216 -11.87 -1.56 18.27
N SER A 217 -12.65 -0.60 18.77
CA SER A 217 -13.63 -0.84 19.84
C SER A 217 -15.06 -0.68 19.34
N GLU A 218 -15.26 -0.59 18.03
CA GLU A 218 -16.57 -0.64 17.40
C GLU A 218 -16.86 -2.08 16.94
N PRO A 219 -18.11 -2.57 17.09
CA PRO A 219 -18.50 -3.82 16.50
C PRO A 219 -18.23 -3.76 14.99
N PRO A 220 -17.75 -4.85 14.38
CA PRO A 220 -17.46 -4.83 12.96
C PRO A 220 -18.75 -4.52 12.18
N PRO A 221 -18.67 -3.81 11.04
CA PRO A 221 -19.86 -3.45 10.25
C PRO A 221 -20.74 -4.68 9.99
N LYS A 222 -22.07 -4.50 9.97
CA LYS A 222 -23.05 -5.59 9.79
C LYS A 222 -22.68 -6.53 8.63
N TYR A 223 -22.10 -5.99 7.56
CA TYR A 223 -21.66 -6.73 6.38
C TYR A 223 -20.13 -6.78 6.31
N SER A 224 -19.52 -7.47 7.26
CA SER A 224 -18.07 -7.68 7.30
C SER A 224 -17.72 -9.16 7.37
N LEU A 225 -16.64 -9.53 6.68
CA LEU A 225 -16.03 -10.86 6.73
C LEU A 225 -14.57 -10.67 7.10
N SER A 226 -14.17 -11.27 8.22
CA SER A 226 -12.83 -11.07 8.78
C SER A 226 -12.22 -12.38 9.25
N ASP A 227 -10.92 -12.55 9.01
CA ASP A 227 -10.08 -13.63 9.58
C ASP A 227 -10.61 -15.04 9.24
N LEU A 228 -10.97 -15.26 7.98
CA LEU A 228 -11.46 -16.56 7.47
C LEU A 228 -10.50 -17.14 6.44
N SER A 229 -10.34 -18.46 6.48
CA SER A 229 -9.55 -19.22 5.52
C SER A 229 -10.35 -20.36 4.89
N ASP A 230 -10.03 -20.70 3.64
CA ASP A 230 -10.51 -21.89 2.92
C ASP A 230 -12.04 -22.00 2.83
N ARG A 231 -12.71 -20.87 2.56
CA ARG A 231 -14.17 -20.81 2.42
C ARG A 231 -14.58 -20.56 0.96
N PRO A 232 -15.09 -21.56 0.24
CA PRO A 232 -15.41 -21.41 -1.18
C PRO A 232 -16.78 -20.77 -1.47
N ASN A 233 -17.60 -20.49 -0.44
CA ASN A 233 -19.00 -20.07 -0.63
C ASN A 233 -19.41 -18.97 0.36
N LEU A 234 -18.58 -17.94 0.57
CA LEU A 234 -18.96 -16.80 1.43
C LEU A 234 -19.93 -15.89 0.68
N ARG A 235 -21.04 -15.52 1.32
CA ARG A 235 -22.12 -14.75 0.69
C ARG A 235 -22.52 -13.53 1.51
N LEU A 236 -22.69 -12.40 0.83
CA LEU A 236 -23.28 -11.17 1.36
C LEU A 236 -24.40 -10.68 0.42
N PRO A 237 -25.60 -10.31 0.93
CA PRO A 237 -26.04 -10.48 2.31
C PRO A 237 -26.27 -11.97 2.65
N ALA A 238 -26.46 -12.28 3.92
CA ALA A 238 -26.75 -13.65 4.35
C ALA A 238 -28.09 -14.16 3.77
N ARG A 239 -28.27 -15.49 3.71
CA ARG A 239 -29.54 -16.09 3.26
C ARG A 239 -30.71 -15.59 4.09
N GLY A 240 -31.79 -15.19 3.41
CA GLY A 240 -33.04 -14.74 4.03
C GLY A 240 -33.10 -13.23 4.30
N GLU A 241 -32.00 -12.49 4.13
CA GLU A 241 -32.02 -11.03 4.10
C GLU A 241 -32.66 -10.52 2.79
N PRO A 242 -33.26 -9.32 2.79
CA PRO A 242 -33.89 -8.77 1.60
C PRO A 242 -32.87 -8.44 0.50
N GLU A 243 -33.30 -8.41 -0.76
CA GLU A 243 -32.41 -8.19 -1.91
C GLU A 243 -31.72 -6.81 -1.87
N ASP A 244 -32.36 -5.82 -1.26
CA ASP A 244 -31.85 -4.45 -1.08
C ASP A 244 -31.08 -4.26 0.24
N ALA A 245 -30.80 -5.33 0.99
CA ALA A 245 -30.14 -5.26 2.30
C ALA A 245 -28.78 -4.56 2.30
N LEU A 246 -28.09 -4.55 1.15
CA LEU A 246 -26.79 -3.92 0.96
C LEU A 246 -26.87 -2.48 0.45
N LEU A 247 -28.06 -1.99 0.07
CA LEU A 247 -28.21 -0.67 -0.53
C LEU A 247 -27.76 0.43 0.45
N GLY A 248 -26.79 1.24 0.01
CA GLY A 248 -26.19 2.28 0.84
C GLY A 248 -25.28 1.77 1.97
N GLN A 249 -25.05 0.46 2.07
CA GLN A 249 -24.22 -0.15 3.12
C GLN A 249 -22.75 -0.27 2.70
N SER A 250 -21.86 -0.20 3.68
CA SER A 250 -20.43 -0.43 3.51
C SER A 250 -20.10 -1.90 3.76
N ILE A 251 -19.37 -2.52 2.84
CA ILE A 251 -18.87 -3.89 2.99
C ILE A 251 -17.38 -3.84 3.34
N TYR A 252 -16.99 -4.65 4.33
CA TYR A 252 -15.59 -4.75 4.75
C TYR A 252 -15.11 -6.21 4.69
N LEU A 253 -14.11 -6.48 3.86
CA LEU A 253 -13.44 -7.78 3.77
C LEU A 253 -12.03 -7.62 4.33
N SER A 254 -11.66 -8.38 5.35
CA SER A 254 -10.32 -8.26 5.94
C SER A 254 -9.67 -9.59 6.29
N ASN A 255 -8.38 -9.73 5.99
CA ASN A 255 -7.58 -10.89 6.38
C ASN A 255 -8.24 -12.22 5.96
N LEU A 256 -8.63 -12.33 4.69
CA LEU A 256 -9.22 -13.55 4.15
C LEU A 256 -8.18 -14.29 3.32
N GLU A 257 -8.16 -15.62 3.43
CA GLU A 257 -7.20 -16.47 2.74
C GLU A 257 -7.90 -17.62 2.01
N HIS A 258 -7.58 -17.85 0.73
CA HIS A 258 -8.17 -18.92 -0.08
C HIS A 258 -9.72 -18.97 -0.05
N CYS A 259 -10.36 -17.80 -0.04
CA CYS A 259 -11.81 -17.67 0.03
C CYS A 259 -12.41 -17.25 -1.31
N VAL A 260 -13.64 -17.69 -1.56
CA VAL A 260 -14.47 -17.19 -2.67
C VAL A 260 -15.69 -16.49 -2.08
N ILE A 261 -15.83 -15.22 -2.43
CA ILE A 261 -16.80 -14.29 -1.86
C ILE A 261 -17.77 -13.83 -2.95
N TYR A 262 -19.06 -13.91 -2.64
CA TYR A 262 -20.16 -13.50 -3.51
C TYR A 262 -20.94 -12.35 -2.84
N ILE A 263 -20.85 -11.16 -3.39
CA ILE A 263 -21.64 -9.98 -2.99
C ILE A 263 -22.81 -9.87 -3.98
N GLU A 264 -23.97 -10.39 -3.58
CA GLU A 264 -25.14 -10.60 -4.45
C GLU A 264 -26.17 -9.47 -4.43
N GLY A 265 -25.79 -8.27 -3.98
CA GLY A 265 -26.65 -7.09 -3.99
C GLY A 265 -25.86 -5.81 -4.21
N VAL A 266 -26.57 -4.74 -4.61
CA VAL A 266 -25.96 -3.43 -4.84
C VAL A 266 -25.52 -2.84 -3.51
N ALA A 267 -24.21 -2.68 -3.35
CA ALA A 267 -23.62 -2.12 -2.13
C ALA A 267 -23.34 -0.62 -2.26
N GLY A 268 -23.25 0.09 -1.13
CA GLY A 268 -22.80 1.48 -1.09
C GLY A 268 -21.31 1.60 -1.46
N ASN A 269 -20.43 0.99 -0.66
CA ASN A 269 -18.99 0.93 -0.89
C ASN A 269 -18.43 -0.45 -0.48
N LEU A 270 -17.23 -0.78 -0.99
CA LEU A 270 -16.50 -1.99 -0.62
C LEU A 270 -15.06 -1.64 -0.28
N MET A 271 -14.59 -2.14 0.85
CA MET A 271 -13.18 -2.10 1.23
C MET A 271 -12.68 -3.52 1.44
N ALA A 272 -11.60 -3.89 0.75
CA ALA A 272 -10.93 -5.17 0.91
C ALA A 272 -9.49 -4.93 1.35
N HIS A 273 -9.09 -5.54 2.47
CA HIS A 273 -7.77 -5.34 3.08
C HIS A 273 -7.14 -6.68 3.47
N GLY A 274 -5.91 -6.96 3.03
CA GLY A 274 -5.20 -8.16 3.50
C GLY A 274 -5.76 -9.47 2.94
N LEU A 275 -6.22 -9.49 1.68
CA LEU A 275 -6.74 -10.71 1.04
C LEU A 275 -5.62 -11.49 0.36
N ARG A 276 -5.59 -12.82 0.52
CA ARG A 276 -4.59 -13.71 -0.09
C ARG A 276 -5.25 -14.87 -0.82
N GLY A 277 -4.93 -15.09 -2.09
CA GLY A 277 -5.50 -16.22 -2.85
C GLY A 277 -7.02 -16.20 -2.98
N CYS A 278 -7.66 -15.03 -2.87
CA CYS A 278 -9.12 -14.91 -2.79
C CYS A 278 -9.73 -14.55 -4.14
N THR A 279 -10.98 -15.00 -4.37
CA THR A 279 -11.81 -14.56 -5.50
C THR A 279 -13.03 -13.81 -4.99
N VAL A 280 -13.29 -12.61 -5.52
CA VAL A 280 -14.43 -11.77 -5.12
C VAL A 280 -15.29 -11.45 -6.32
N TYR A 281 -16.53 -11.92 -6.32
CA TYR A 281 -17.57 -11.53 -7.26
C TYR A 281 -18.50 -10.52 -6.61
N ALA A 282 -18.63 -9.33 -7.20
CA ALA A 282 -19.55 -8.33 -6.71
C ALA A 282 -20.55 -7.88 -7.78
N GLN A 283 -21.81 -7.79 -7.37
CA GLN A 283 -22.78 -6.92 -8.03
C GLN A 283 -22.29 -5.46 -7.96
N PRO A 284 -22.80 -4.57 -8.84
CA PRO A 284 -22.40 -3.17 -8.88
C PRO A 284 -22.39 -2.47 -7.53
N VAL A 285 -21.30 -1.75 -7.25
CA VAL A 285 -21.10 -0.92 -6.07
C VAL A 285 -21.35 0.54 -6.45
N ALA A 286 -22.28 1.19 -5.75
CA ALA A 286 -22.79 2.51 -6.13
C ALA A 286 -21.74 3.62 -6.05
N SER A 287 -20.74 3.50 -5.16
CA SER A 287 -19.70 4.51 -4.97
C SER A 287 -18.30 3.98 -5.31
N SER A 288 -17.46 3.80 -4.29
CA SER A 288 -16.05 3.45 -4.44
C SER A 288 -15.74 2.05 -3.96
N ILE A 289 -14.66 1.52 -4.52
CA ILE A 289 -14.00 0.30 -4.05
C ILE A 289 -12.55 0.65 -3.72
N LEU A 290 -12.09 0.22 -2.55
CA LEU A 290 -10.70 0.28 -2.12
C LEU A 290 -10.16 -1.14 -1.93
N LEU A 291 -9.11 -1.48 -2.67
CA LEU A 291 -8.34 -2.71 -2.50
C LEU A 291 -6.98 -2.35 -1.90
N GLN A 292 -6.62 -2.95 -0.78
CA GLN A 292 -5.36 -2.69 -0.08
C GLN A 292 -4.71 -3.99 0.39
N ASP A 293 -3.39 -4.12 0.26
CA ASP A 293 -2.62 -5.29 0.73
C ASP A 293 -3.22 -6.63 0.25
N CYS A 294 -3.51 -6.74 -1.05
CA CYS A 294 -4.09 -7.95 -1.64
C CYS A 294 -3.03 -8.69 -2.48
N VAL A 295 -2.97 -10.02 -2.37
CA VAL A 295 -1.95 -10.83 -3.06
C VAL A 295 -2.59 -12.06 -3.71
N ASP A 296 -2.23 -12.33 -4.97
CA ASP A 296 -2.68 -13.50 -5.73
C ASP A 296 -4.23 -13.62 -5.77
N CYS A 297 -4.92 -12.49 -5.90
CA CYS A 297 -6.37 -12.43 -5.88
C CYS A 297 -7.00 -12.27 -7.27
N HIS A 298 -8.31 -12.53 -7.35
CA HIS A 298 -9.13 -12.27 -8.51
C HIS A 298 -10.38 -11.48 -8.12
N PHE A 299 -10.53 -10.27 -8.63
CA PHE A 299 -11.67 -9.42 -8.36
C PHE A 299 -12.49 -9.17 -9.62
N VAL A 300 -13.80 -9.42 -9.53
CA VAL A 300 -14.78 -9.10 -10.57
C VAL A 300 -15.75 -8.05 -10.03
N LEU A 301 -15.53 -6.78 -10.41
CA LEU A 301 -16.09 -5.63 -9.71
C LEU A 301 -16.64 -4.56 -10.66
N ALA A 302 -17.78 -3.97 -10.31
CA ALA A 302 -18.31 -2.79 -10.99
C ALA A 302 -18.47 -1.64 -9.98
N CYS A 303 -17.94 -0.46 -10.26
CA CYS A 303 -18.06 0.71 -9.38
C CYS A 303 -17.87 2.05 -10.10
N ARG A 304 -18.00 3.16 -9.37
CA ARG A 304 -17.67 4.48 -9.91
C ARG A 304 -16.18 4.78 -9.84
N GLN A 305 -15.55 4.43 -8.71
CA GLN A 305 -14.16 4.78 -8.41
C GLN A 305 -13.45 3.57 -7.83
N LEU A 306 -12.36 3.13 -8.46
CA LEU A 306 -11.53 2.05 -7.97
C LEU A 306 -10.16 2.60 -7.56
N ARG A 307 -9.76 2.32 -6.32
CA ARG A 307 -8.40 2.58 -5.82
C ARG A 307 -7.76 1.27 -5.38
N VAL A 308 -6.54 1.05 -5.82
CA VAL A 308 -5.75 -0.14 -5.52
C VAL A 308 -4.43 0.30 -4.92
N HIS A 309 -4.10 -0.23 -3.74
CA HIS A 309 -2.87 0.10 -3.02
C HIS A 309 -2.18 -1.18 -2.54
N GLN A 310 -0.85 -1.23 -2.58
CA GLN A 310 -0.06 -2.35 -2.03
C GLN A 310 -0.54 -3.74 -2.51
N THR A 311 -0.95 -3.86 -3.77
CA THR A 311 -1.57 -5.09 -4.29
C THR A 311 -0.67 -5.76 -5.32
N LEU A 312 -0.53 -7.09 -5.23
CA LEU A 312 0.42 -7.87 -6.03
C LEU A 312 -0.29 -9.02 -6.76
N ASN A 313 0.17 -9.32 -7.98
CA ASN A 313 -0.21 -10.52 -8.75
C ASN A 313 -1.72 -10.73 -8.87
N THR A 314 -2.49 -9.66 -9.03
CA THR A 314 -3.95 -9.70 -8.90
C THR A 314 -4.62 -9.43 -10.25
N ARG A 315 -5.65 -10.24 -10.57
CA ARG A 315 -6.50 -10.04 -11.75
C ARG A 315 -7.72 -9.19 -11.37
N LEU A 316 -8.04 -8.20 -12.20
CA LEU A 316 -9.13 -7.26 -12.04
C LEU A 316 -10.01 -7.25 -13.30
N ASP A 317 -11.18 -7.91 -13.25
CA ASP A 317 -12.21 -7.82 -14.29
C ASP A 317 -13.22 -6.74 -13.88
N ILE A 318 -13.09 -5.54 -14.43
CA ILE A 318 -13.69 -4.34 -13.84
C ILE A 318 -14.59 -3.53 -14.79
N PHE A 319 -15.59 -2.90 -14.19
CA PHE A 319 -16.37 -1.82 -14.78
C PHE A 319 -16.19 -0.58 -13.92
N VAL A 320 -15.62 0.47 -14.48
CA VAL A 320 -15.30 1.69 -13.71
C VAL A 320 -15.70 2.95 -14.45
N ALA A 321 -16.44 3.82 -13.76
CA ALA A 321 -16.92 5.09 -14.32
C ALA A 321 -15.79 6.11 -14.59
N SER A 322 -14.68 5.95 -13.90
CA SER A 322 -13.46 6.71 -14.10
C SER A 322 -12.26 5.77 -14.09
N PRO A 323 -11.15 6.14 -14.75
CA PRO A 323 -9.89 5.39 -14.69
C PRO A 323 -9.54 4.90 -13.28
N PRO A 324 -9.22 3.61 -13.07
CA PRO A 324 -8.79 3.13 -11.77
C PRO A 324 -7.44 3.75 -11.41
N ILE A 325 -7.24 4.01 -10.13
CA ILE A 325 -6.00 4.55 -9.56
C ILE A 325 -5.26 3.42 -8.88
N ILE A 326 -3.98 3.24 -9.22
CA ILE A 326 -3.10 2.26 -8.57
C ILE A 326 -1.90 2.98 -7.94
N GLU A 327 -1.45 2.50 -6.79
CA GLU A 327 -0.29 2.99 -6.06
C GLU A 327 0.40 1.82 -5.35
N ASP A 328 1.73 1.80 -5.33
CA ASP A 328 2.57 0.75 -4.72
C ASP A 328 2.14 -0.68 -5.07
N SER A 329 1.61 -0.89 -6.28
CA SER A 329 1.04 -2.18 -6.73
C SER A 329 1.81 -2.70 -7.93
N MET A 330 1.87 -4.03 -8.11
CA MET A 330 2.65 -4.65 -9.19
C MET A 330 1.96 -5.88 -9.76
N ASN A 331 2.23 -6.17 -11.03
CA ASN A 331 1.69 -7.32 -11.76
C ASN A 331 0.16 -7.41 -11.70
N LEU A 332 -0.52 -6.27 -11.88
CA LEU A 332 -1.97 -6.23 -12.01
C LEU A 332 -2.38 -6.58 -13.44
N ARG A 333 -3.40 -7.43 -13.59
CA ARG A 333 -3.92 -7.81 -14.91
C ARG A 333 -5.37 -7.36 -15.05
N LEU A 334 -5.65 -6.50 -16.01
CA LEU A 334 -6.97 -5.88 -16.17
C LEU A 334 -7.73 -6.48 -17.35
N ALA A 335 -9.02 -6.69 -17.13
CA ALA A 335 -9.99 -7.16 -18.10
C ALA A 335 -11.30 -6.36 -17.91
N PRO A 336 -12.18 -6.31 -18.92
CA PRO A 336 -13.51 -5.74 -18.73
C PRO A 336 -14.33 -6.64 -17.79
N TYR A 337 -15.18 -6.02 -16.99
CA TYR A 337 -16.21 -6.76 -16.25
C TYR A 337 -17.04 -7.60 -17.23
N PRO A 338 -17.31 -8.87 -16.91
CA PRO A 338 -18.09 -9.74 -17.78
C PRO A 338 -19.51 -9.22 -17.90
N LEU A 339 -19.86 -8.80 -19.11
CA LEU A 339 -21.22 -8.49 -19.51
C LEU A 339 -21.63 -9.60 -20.49
N GLY A 340 -22.40 -10.58 -20.02
CA GLY A 340 -22.85 -11.65 -20.88
C GLY A 340 -23.65 -11.10 -22.07
N ALA A 341 -23.66 -11.85 -23.18
CA ALA A 341 -24.34 -11.46 -24.42
C ALA A 341 -25.83 -11.10 -24.24
N ALA A 342 -26.46 -11.55 -23.15
CA ALA A 342 -27.85 -11.32 -22.84
C ALA A 342 -28.09 -10.25 -21.76
N HIS A 343 -27.06 -9.60 -21.18
CA HIS A 343 -27.15 -8.66 -20.05
C HIS A 343 -28.39 -8.92 -19.19
N SER A 344 -28.37 -9.92 -18.31
CA SER A 344 -29.58 -10.32 -17.60
C SER A 344 -30.33 -9.10 -17.05
N GLU A 345 -31.68 -9.08 -17.15
CA GLU A 345 -32.48 -7.93 -16.69
C GLU A 345 -32.12 -7.53 -15.25
N ARG A 346 -31.74 -8.53 -14.44
CA ARG A 346 -31.22 -8.34 -13.08
C ARG A 346 -29.95 -7.52 -13.02
N PHE A 347 -28.99 -7.77 -13.90
CA PHE A 347 -27.75 -7.03 -13.95
C PHE A 347 -27.96 -5.60 -14.48
N ALA A 348 -28.79 -5.43 -15.51
CA ALA A 348 -29.18 -4.11 -16.00
C ALA A 348 -29.87 -3.28 -14.90
N LEU A 349 -30.74 -3.90 -14.13
CA LEU A 349 -31.37 -3.28 -12.96
C LEU A 349 -30.33 -2.93 -11.88
N ALA A 350 -29.39 -3.82 -11.59
CA ALA A 350 -28.33 -3.56 -10.61
C ALA A 350 -27.42 -2.37 -11.03
N LEU A 351 -27.08 -2.27 -12.32
CA LEU A 351 -26.37 -1.10 -12.86
C LEU A 351 -27.21 0.18 -12.73
N LEU A 352 -28.51 0.12 -12.97
CA LEU A 352 -29.42 1.26 -12.80
C LEU A 352 -29.48 1.68 -11.33
N THR A 353 -29.67 0.73 -10.41
CA THR A 353 -29.70 0.97 -8.95
C THR A 353 -28.38 1.54 -8.44
N ALA A 354 -27.24 1.10 -8.97
CA ALA A 354 -25.92 1.64 -8.65
C ALA A 354 -25.60 2.96 -9.39
N ASN A 355 -26.52 3.45 -10.23
CA ASN A 355 -26.37 4.68 -11.02
C ASN A 355 -25.16 4.63 -11.97
N LEU A 356 -24.99 3.48 -12.63
CA LEU A 356 -23.92 3.13 -13.58
C LEU A 356 -24.42 2.77 -15.00
N ALA A 357 -25.73 2.69 -15.23
CA ALA A 357 -26.29 2.22 -16.51
C ALA A 357 -25.84 3.03 -17.75
N ASP A 358 -25.73 4.36 -17.62
CA ASP A 358 -25.38 5.27 -18.73
C ASP A 358 -23.88 5.62 -18.79
N ILE A 359 -23.04 4.87 -18.09
CA ILE A 359 -21.62 5.19 -17.90
C ILE A 359 -20.75 4.38 -18.86
N SER A 360 -19.75 5.01 -19.46
CA SER A 360 -18.72 4.31 -20.23
C SER A 360 -17.73 3.60 -19.31
N ASN A 361 -17.35 2.37 -19.68
CA ASN A 361 -16.38 1.59 -18.91
C ASN A 361 -14.94 2.01 -19.23
N HIS A 362 -14.18 2.45 -18.22
CA HIS A 362 -12.78 2.89 -18.33
C HIS A 362 -11.75 1.84 -17.87
N TRP A 363 -12.10 0.55 -17.89
CA TRP A 363 -11.28 -0.55 -17.38
C TRP A 363 -9.86 -0.62 -17.98
N CYS A 364 -9.67 -0.23 -19.24
CA CYS A 364 -8.41 -0.39 -19.97
C CYS A 364 -7.43 0.79 -19.82
N TYR A 365 -7.77 1.83 -19.05
CA TYR A 365 -6.91 2.99 -18.84
C TYR A 365 -6.67 3.21 -17.34
N VAL A 366 -5.48 2.86 -16.85
CA VAL A 366 -5.12 2.93 -15.43
C VAL A 366 -4.24 4.13 -15.14
N GLN A 367 -4.53 4.84 -14.05
CA GLN A 367 -3.66 5.89 -13.52
C GLN A 367 -2.70 5.28 -12.48
N ASP A 368 -1.45 5.06 -12.88
CA ASP A 368 -0.43 4.51 -11.98
C ASP A 368 0.40 5.60 -11.30
N PHE A 369 0.17 5.76 -10.00
CA PHE A 369 0.89 6.70 -9.13
C PHE A 369 2.17 6.12 -8.53
N SER A 370 2.41 4.81 -8.66
CA SER A 370 3.67 4.16 -8.27
C SER A 370 4.84 4.64 -9.15
N CYS A 371 4.53 5.10 -10.36
CA CYS A 371 5.49 5.62 -11.33
C CYS A 371 5.17 7.08 -11.73
N PRO A 372 5.35 8.06 -10.82
CA PRO A 372 4.99 9.47 -11.06
C PRO A 372 5.84 10.16 -12.15
N THR A 373 6.82 9.45 -12.71
CA THR A 373 7.72 9.89 -13.79
C THR A 373 7.28 9.44 -15.19
N LEU A 374 6.26 8.59 -15.30
CA LEU A 374 5.68 8.23 -16.59
C LEU A 374 4.85 9.40 -17.11
N LEU A 375 5.45 10.23 -17.96
CA LEU A 375 4.73 11.26 -18.69
C LEU A 375 3.81 10.59 -19.71
N PRO A 376 2.52 10.97 -19.78
CA PRO A 376 1.69 10.64 -20.93
C PRO A 376 2.38 11.18 -22.18
N THR A 377 2.69 10.33 -23.15
CA THR A 377 3.15 10.80 -24.45
C THR A 377 2.07 11.67 -25.08
N GLU A 378 2.45 12.79 -25.72
CA GLU A 378 1.55 13.74 -26.40
C GLU A 378 0.54 13.08 -27.37
N ALA A 379 0.83 11.87 -27.85
CA ALA A 379 -0.07 11.04 -28.66
C ALA A 379 -1.32 10.50 -27.90
N ALA A 380 -1.24 10.33 -26.58
CA ALA A 380 -2.33 9.78 -25.76
C ALA A 380 -3.44 10.80 -25.48
N VAL A 381 -3.13 12.10 -25.58
CA VAL A 381 -4.07 13.18 -25.23
C VAL A 381 -4.96 13.61 -26.40
N ASN A 382 -4.56 13.29 -27.65
CA ASN A 382 -5.21 13.79 -28.86
C ASN A 382 -6.11 12.75 -29.59
N ASN A 383 -6.09 11.48 -29.19
CA ASN A 383 -6.88 10.41 -29.82
C ASN A 383 -7.94 9.84 -28.86
N LEU A 384 -8.89 10.67 -28.43
CA LEU A 384 -10.08 10.24 -27.66
C LEU A 384 -11.20 9.65 -28.54
N SER A 385 -10.98 9.46 -29.84
CA SER A 385 -12.02 9.11 -30.82
C SER A 385 -11.91 7.69 -31.39
N SER A 386 -10.99 6.85 -30.91
CA SER A 386 -10.98 5.41 -31.24
C SER A 386 -10.37 4.56 -30.12
N PRO A 387 -11.04 3.47 -29.69
CA PRO A 387 -10.58 2.60 -28.61
C PRO A 387 -9.30 1.82 -28.94
N ASP A 388 -8.94 1.68 -30.22
CA ASP A 388 -7.85 0.80 -30.66
C ASP A 388 -6.46 1.46 -30.77
N SER A 389 -6.33 2.77 -30.48
CA SER A 389 -5.05 3.48 -30.73
C SER A 389 -4.60 4.46 -29.64
N ALA A 390 -5.24 4.49 -28.46
CA ALA A 390 -4.72 5.21 -27.32
C ALA A 390 -3.59 4.38 -26.69
N MET A 391 -2.33 4.71 -27.01
CA MET A 391 -1.15 4.10 -26.37
C MET A 391 -1.28 4.23 -24.85
N VAL A 392 -1.57 3.10 -24.21
CA VAL A 392 -1.61 2.90 -22.78
C VAL A 392 -0.30 3.44 -22.16
N PRO A 393 -0.35 4.25 -21.09
CA PRO A 393 0.87 4.67 -20.40
C PRO A 393 1.69 3.44 -19.99
N ASN A 394 2.97 3.39 -20.42
CA ASN A 394 3.91 2.27 -20.25
C ASN A 394 4.30 2.05 -18.77
N SER A 395 3.33 1.76 -17.91
CA SER A 395 3.62 1.28 -16.56
C SER A 395 3.93 -0.22 -16.61
N PRO A 396 5.04 -0.68 -16.00
CA PRO A 396 5.33 -2.10 -15.86
C PRO A 396 4.46 -2.78 -14.79
N ASN A 397 3.69 -2.00 -14.02
CA ASN A 397 2.96 -2.50 -12.84
C ASN A 397 1.61 -3.12 -13.19
N TRP A 398 1.15 -2.93 -14.42
CA TRP A 398 -0.10 -3.50 -14.88
C TRP A 398 -0.05 -3.85 -16.37
N SER A 399 -0.94 -4.75 -16.78
CA SER A 399 -1.10 -5.17 -18.18
C SER A 399 -2.55 -5.50 -18.46
N LEU A 400 -2.92 -5.52 -19.75
CA LEU A 400 -4.22 -5.99 -20.18
C LEU A 400 -4.19 -7.51 -20.33
N VAL A 401 -5.26 -8.16 -19.88
CA VAL A 401 -5.52 -9.58 -20.17
C VAL A 401 -5.84 -9.70 -21.67
N PRO A 402 -5.34 -10.74 -22.38
CA PRO A 402 -5.73 -10.98 -23.77
C PRO A 402 -7.24 -11.24 -23.90
N GLU A 403 -7.87 -10.79 -24.99
CA GLU A 403 -9.32 -10.94 -25.19
C GLU A 403 -9.79 -12.41 -25.18
N THR A 404 -8.92 -13.33 -25.59
CA THR A 404 -9.17 -14.78 -25.53
C THR A 404 -9.35 -15.32 -24.12
N GLU A 405 -8.91 -14.59 -23.10
CA GLU A 405 -9.00 -14.93 -21.68
C GLU A 405 -10.09 -14.12 -20.95
N PHE A 406 -10.87 -13.30 -21.67
CA PHE A 406 -12.00 -12.58 -21.10
C PHE A 406 -13.10 -13.55 -20.68
N ILE A 407 -13.73 -13.24 -19.55
CA ILE A 407 -14.88 -13.97 -19.07
C ILE A 407 -16.07 -13.63 -19.98
N GLN A 408 -16.60 -14.63 -20.68
CA GLN A 408 -17.68 -14.48 -21.67
C GLN A 408 -19.10 -14.65 -21.07
N VAL A 409 -19.18 -14.99 -19.78
CA VAL A 409 -20.42 -15.32 -19.07
C VAL A 409 -20.64 -14.37 -17.91
N ASP A 410 -21.90 -14.14 -17.53
CA ASP A 410 -22.24 -13.34 -16.35
C ASP A 410 -21.57 -13.90 -15.08
N ILE A 411 -21.36 -13.02 -14.08
CA ILE A 411 -20.78 -13.44 -12.80
C ILE A 411 -21.59 -14.58 -12.15
N PRO A 412 -20.90 -15.60 -11.61
CA PRO A 412 -21.58 -16.72 -10.97
C PRO A 412 -22.31 -16.29 -9.70
N ARG A 413 -23.41 -17.00 -9.40
CA ARG A 413 -24.05 -16.95 -8.08
C ARG A 413 -23.31 -17.84 -7.10
N CYS A 414 -23.45 -17.53 -5.81
CA CYS A 414 -23.00 -18.42 -4.76
C CYS A 414 -23.72 -19.78 -4.92
N PRO A 415 -22.99 -20.91 -5.00
CA PRO A 415 -23.58 -22.23 -5.14
C PRO A 415 -24.62 -22.50 -4.05
N GLU A 416 -25.72 -23.15 -4.42
CA GLU A 416 -26.64 -23.70 -3.44
C GLU A 416 -26.02 -24.96 -2.84
N SER A 417 -25.47 -24.83 -1.63
CA SER A 417 -25.01 -25.97 -0.80
C SER A 417 -26.17 -26.65 -0.11
#